data_AF-A0A6P8SVV5-F1
#
_entry.id   AF-A0A6P8SVV5-F1
#
_cell.length_a   1.000
_cell.length_b   1.000
_cell.length_c   1.000
_cell.angle_alpha   90.00
_cell.angle_beta   90.00
_cell.angle_gamma   90.00
#
_symmetry.space_group_name_H-M   'P 1'
#
loop_
_entity.id
_entity.type
_entity.pdbx_description
1 polymer ?
#
loop_
_entity_poly.entity_id
_entity_poly.type
_entity_poly.pdbx_seq_one_letter_code
_entity_poly.pdbx_strand_id
1 'polypeptide(L)'
;MDLVLNVADHYVLTPYVFPASWPEGGRSEGRSSALLVLTNLGAAVLYLGLGAISYFFIFDHNLMKHPQFLENQVRREIKYAMTSLPVISLPTVALFFYEVRGYSKLYDNVHDSPL
;
A
#
# COMPACT_ATOMS: atom_id res chain seq x y z
N MET A 1 7.38 -10.13 3.49
CA MET A 1 6.06 -9.62 3.06
C MET A 1 4.94 -10.58 3.46
N ASP A 2 5.17 -11.89 3.34
CA ASP A 2 4.19 -12.93 3.63
C ASP A 2 3.68 -12.90 5.08
N LEU A 3 4.52 -12.51 6.05
CA LEU A 3 4.10 -12.32 7.44
C LEU A 3 3.02 -11.22 7.58
N VAL A 4 3.29 -10.03 7.04
CA VAL A 4 2.34 -8.90 7.11
C VAL A 4 1.06 -9.25 6.37
N LEU A 5 1.19 -9.95 5.24
CA LEU A 5 0.05 -10.42 4.47
C LEU A 5 -0.76 -11.46 5.24
N ASN A 6 -0.13 -12.44 5.89
CA ASN A 6 -0.81 -13.45 6.71
C ASN A 6 -1.49 -12.84 7.94
N VAL A 7 -0.85 -11.88 8.60
CA VAL A 7 -1.43 -11.15 9.73
C VAL A 7 -2.63 -10.33 9.24
N ALA A 8 -2.46 -9.57 8.15
CA ALA A 8 -3.56 -8.81 7.56
C ALA A 8 -4.70 -9.73 7.10
N ASP A 9 -4.38 -10.89 6.55
CA ASP A 9 -5.38 -11.87 6.11
C ASP A 9 -6.20 -12.38 7.30
N HIS A 10 -5.52 -12.89 8.32
CA HIS A 10 -6.16 -13.46 9.50
C HIS A 10 -7.02 -12.46 10.28
N TYR A 11 -6.54 -11.23 10.47
CA TYR A 11 -7.24 -10.24 11.32
C TYR A 11 -8.17 -9.30 10.55
N VAL A 12 -7.95 -9.09 9.25
CA VAL A 12 -8.64 -8.05 8.48
C VAL A 12 -9.28 -8.60 7.21
N LEU A 13 -8.53 -9.30 6.35
CA LEU A 13 -9.02 -9.63 5.01
C LEU A 13 -10.01 -10.81 5.01
N THR A 14 -9.69 -11.92 5.67
CA THR A 14 -10.60 -13.09 5.79
C THR A 14 -11.92 -12.74 6.50
N PRO A 15 -11.94 -12.00 7.63
CA PRO A 15 -13.21 -11.70 8.32
C PRO A 15 -14.04 -10.58 7.70
N TYR A 16 -13.43 -9.59 7.03
CA TYR A 16 -14.15 -8.37 6.59
C TYR A 16 -14.17 -8.12 5.10
N VAL A 17 -13.24 -8.70 4.32
CA VAL A 17 -13.05 -8.37 2.90
C VAL A 17 -13.39 -9.54 1.99
N PHE A 18 -13.01 -10.76 2.37
CA PHE A 18 -13.25 -11.95 1.56
C PHE A 18 -14.60 -12.60 1.91
N PRO A 19 -15.41 -12.96 0.90
CA PRO A 19 -16.62 -13.73 1.14
C PRO A 19 -16.28 -15.14 1.64
N ALA A 20 -17.07 -15.67 2.57
CA ALA A 20 -16.90 -17.02 3.14
C ALA A 20 -16.94 -18.16 2.09
N SER A 21 -17.32 -17.86 0.85
CA SER A 21 -17.32 -18.79 -0.29
C SER A 21 -15.95 -18.95 -0.95
N TRP A 22 -14.94 -18.14 -0.59
CA TRP A 22 -13.59 -18.31 -1.11
C TRP A 22 -12.82 -19.38 -0.34
N PRO A 23 -12.18 -20.34 -1.03
CA PRO A 23 -11.43 -21.38 -0.35
C PRO A 23 -10.21 -20.79 0.33
N GLU A 24 -10.10 -21.00 1.65
CA GLU A 24 -8.99 -20.53 2.51
C GLU A 24 -7.59 -21.00 2.04
N GLY A 25 -7.52 -21.97 1.12
CA GLY A 25 -6.28 -22.46 0.50
C GLY A 25 -6.26 -22.46 -1.03
N GLY A 26 -7.24 -21.86 -1.71
CA GLY A 26 -7.46 -22.08 -3.14
C GLY A 26 -7.42 -20.82 -3.99
N ARG A 27 -6.35 -20.70 -4.79
CA ARG A 27 -6.15 -19.77 -5.92
C ARG A 27 -5.89 -18.30 -5.58
N SER A 28 -4.66 -17.93 -5.93
CA SER A 28 -3.95 -16.65 -5.87
C SER A 28 -4.66 -15.35 -6.30
N GLU A 29 -5.92 -15.36 -6.71
CA GLU A 29 -6.56 -14.18 -7.34
C GLU A 29 -7.00 -13.13 -6.32
N GLY A 30 -7.50 -13.59 -5.16
CA GLY A 30 -7.83 -12.72 -4.03
C GLY A 30 -6.62 -12.10 -3.33
N ARG A 31 -5.50 -12.81 -3.33
CA ARG A 31 -4.28 -12.40 -2.63
C ARG A 31 -3.61 -11.20 -3.30
N SER A 32 -3.63 -11.14 -4.63
CA SER A 32 -3.08 -10.01 -5.41
C SER A 32 -3.89 -8.74 -5.26
N SER A 33 -5.23 -8.83 -5.25
CA SER A 33 -6.10 -7.68 -5.07
C SER A 33 -6.01 -7.14 -3.64
N ALA A 34 -5.92 -8.01 -2.64
CA ALA A 34 -5.67 -7.59 -1.26
C ALA A 34 -4.30 -6.94 -1.07
N LEU A 35 -3.24 -7.47 -1.70
CA LEU A 35 -1.91 -6.85 -1.71
C LEU A 35 -1.97 -5.43 -2.31
N LEU A 36 -2.69 -5.25 -3.42
CA LEU A 36 -2.87 -3.95 -4.06
C LEU A 36 -3.58 -2.96 -3.14
N VAL A 37 -4.70 -3.37 -2.52
CA VAL A 37 -5.48 -2.52 -1.63
C VAL A 37 -4.68 -2.15 -0.38
N LEU A 38 -4.06 -3.13 0.27
CA LEU A 38 -3.28 -2.91 1.50
C LEU A 38 -2.07 -2.00 1.24
N THR A 39 -1.36 -2.23 0.14
CA THR A 39 -0.19 -1.41 -0.23
C THR A 39 -0.59 0.03 -0.52
N ASN A 40 -1.69 0.24 -1.27
CA ASN A 40 -2.18 1.60 -1.55
C ASN A 40 -2.72 2.31 -0.30
N LEU A 41 -3.44 1.59 0.57
CA LEU A 41 -3.94 2.13 1.82
C LEU A 41 -2.78 2.55 2.74
N GLY A 42 -1.78 1.68 2.90
CA GLY A 42 -0.58 1.97 3.68
C GLY A 42 0.18 3.18 3.12
N ALA A 43 0.37 3.24 1.80
CA ALA A 43 1.00 4.38 1.14
C ALA A 43 0.20 5.68 1.34
N ALA A 44 -1.14 5.63 1.26
CA ALA A 44 -1.99 6.79 1.47
C ALA A 44 -1.92 7.29 2.92
N VAL A 45 -1.99 6.38 3.90
CA VAL A 45 -1.87 6.72 5.33
C VAL A 45 -0.52 7.34 5.64
N LEU A 46 0.57 6.75 5.15
CA LEU A 46 1.91 7.29 5.36
C LEU A 46 2.08 8.66 4.69
N TYR A 47 1.68 8.79 3.43
CA TYR A 47 1.86 10.01 2.67
C TYR A 47 0.99 11.16 3.21
N LEU A 48 -0.31 10.91 3.44
CA LEU A 48 -1.21 11.93 3.97
C LEU A 48 -0.99 12.19 5.45
N GLY A 49 -0.62 11.18 6.25
CA GLY A 49 -0.33 11.33 7.66
C GLY A 49 0.92 12.19 7.89
N LEU A 50 2.03 11.83 7.25
CA LEU A 50 3.27 12.62 7.31
C LEU A 50 3.07 13.99 6.66
N GLY A 51 2.33 14.06 5.55
CA GLY A 51 1.96 15.30 4.90
C GLY A 51 1.14 16.23 5.79
N ALA A 52 0.16 15.69 6.54
CA ALA A 52 -0.63 16.45 7.49
C ALA A 52 0.22 16.96 8.66
N ILE A 53 1.09 16.11 9.22
CA ILE A 53 2.03 16.53 10.27
C ILE A 53 2.93 17.66 9.76
N SER A 54 3.52 17.51 8.58
CA SER A 54 4.35 18.55 7.95
C SER A 54 3.56 19.84 7.73
N TYR A 55 2.34 19.73 7.22
CA TYR A 55 1.46 20.87 6.96
C TYR A 55 1.11 21.65 8.24
N PHE A 56 0.80 20.96 9.35
CA PHE A 56 0.43 21.65 10.58
C PHE A 56 1.62 22.16 11.38
N PHE A 57 2.74 21.43 11.42
CA PHE A 57 3.86 21.71 12.33
C PHE A 57 5.07 22.36 11.67
N ILE A 58 5.29 22.16 10.36
CA ILE A 58 6.53 22.57 9.67
C ILE A 58 6.26 23.64 8.61
N PHE A 59 5.10 23.60 7.95
CA PHE A 59 4.80 24.47 6.81
C PHE A 59 4.46 25.92 7.21
N ASP A 60 5.15 26.88 6.60
CA ASP A 60 4.85 28.31 6.74
C ASP A 60 3.63 28.70 5.90
N HIS A 61 2.51 28.97 6.57
CA HIS A 61 1.26 29.35 5.94
C HIS A 61 1.31 30.74 5.28
N ASN A 62 2.33 31.58 5.54
CA ASN A 62 2.50 32.84 4.82
C ASN A 62 2.81 32.63 3.33
N LEU A 63 3.38 31.48 2.96
CA LEU A 63 3.61 31.09 1.56
C LEU A 63 2.32 31.03 0.75
N MET A 64 1.16 30.83 1.39
CA MET A 64 -0.14 30.80 0.71
C MET A 64 -0.56 32.15 0.13
N LYS A 65 0.05 33.25 0.58
CA LYS A 65 -0.21 34.61 0.06
C LYS A 65 0.68 34.96 -1.12
N HIS A 66 1.63 34.08 -1.47
CA HIS A 66 2.57 34.34 -2.54
C HIS A 66 1.83 34.34 -3.90
N PRO A 67 2.16 35.25 -4.84
CA PRO A 67 1.47 35.34 -6.14
C PRO A 67 1.59 34.07 -7.00
N GLN A 68 2.56 33.19 -6.72
CA GLN A 68 2.70 31.89 -7.39
C GLN A 68 1.96 30.75 -6.68
N PHE A 69 1.37 30.99 -5.51
CA PHE A 69 0.59 29.99 -4.81
C PHE A 69 -0.73 29.76 -5.57
N LEU A 70 -0.94 28.53 -6.00
CA LEU A 70 -2.07 28.20 -6.85
C LEU A 70 -3.37 28.16 -6.05
N GLU A 71 -4.49 28.49 -6.70
CA GLU A 71 -5.79 28.36 -6.07
C GLU A 71 -6.05 26.89 -5.70
N ASN A 72 -6.44 26.65 -4.45
CA ASN A 72 -6.68 25.32 -3.90
C ASN A 72 -5.46 24.37 -4.02
N GLN A 73 -4.23 24.90 -4.02
CA GLN A 73 -3.01 24.12 -4.24
C GLN A 73 -2.92 22.87 -3.37
N VAL A 74 -3.17 22.99 -2.06
CA VAL A 74 -3.13 21.85 -1.12
C VAL A 74 -4.12 20.74 -1.54
N ARG A 75 -5.35 21.12 -1.92
CA ARG A 75 -6.35 20.17 -2.40
C ARG A 75 -5.92 19.49 -3.70
N ARG A 76 -5.27 20.23 -4.60
CA ARG A 76 -4.73 19.71 -5.85
C ARG A 76 -3.60 18.72 -5.60
N GLU A 77 -2.68 19.04 -4.70
CA GLU A 77 -1.58 18.15 -4.29
C GLU A 77 -2.12 16.83 -3.71
N ILE A 78 -3.09 16.91 -2.80
CA ILE A 78 -3.75 15.71 -2.25
C ILE A 78 -4.43 14.90 -3.36
N LYS A 79 -5.15 15.56 -4.28
CA LYS A 79 -5.81 14.89 -5.41
C LYS A 79 -4.78 14.16 -6.29
N TYR A 80 -3.71 14.84 -6.68
CA TYR A 80 -2.69 14.26 -7.55
C TYR A 80 -1.97 13.10 -6.86
N ALA A 81 -1.62 13.25 -5.58
CA ALA A 81 -1.04 12.16 -4.79
C ALA A 81 -1.98 10.94 -4.75
N MET A 82 -3.26 11.13 -4.41
CA MET A 82 -4.22 10.02 -4.35
C MET A 82 -4.47 9.36 -5.70
N THR A 83 -4.41 10.11 -6.80
CA THR A 83 -4.52 9.52 -8.14
C THR A 83 -3.26 8.83 -8.62
N SER A 84 -2.08 9.26 -8.16
CA SER A 84 -0.80 8.70 -8.61
C SER A 84 -0.42 7.43 -7.84
N LEU A 85 -0.79 7.32 -6.56
CA LEU A 85 -0.48 6.16 -5.72
C LEU A 85 -0.88 4.81 -6.37
N PRO A 86 -2.11 4.63 -6.90
CA PRO A 86 -2.48 3.39 -7.57
C PRO A 86 -1.60 3.11 -8.79
N VAL A 87 -1.33 4.14 -9.60
CA VAL A 87 -0.56 4.00 -10.85
C VAL A 87 0.87 3.54 -10.57
N ILE A 88 1.54 4.15 -9.58
CA ILE A 88 2.91 3.77 -9.21
C ILE A 88 2.97 2.44 -8.45
N SER A 89 1.90 2.06 -7.75
CA SER A 89 1.86 0.80 -6.99
C SER A 89 1.74 -0.44 -7.88
N LEU A 90 1.21 -0.31 -9.10
CA LEU A 90 1.04 -1.45 -10.03
C LEU A 90 2.32 -2.25 -10.28
N PRO A 91 3.46 -1.64 -10.69
CA PRO A 91 4.70 -2.39 -10.87
C PRO A 91 5.22 -3.01 -9.56
N THR A 92 5.07 -2.31 -8.44
CA THR A 92 5.48 -2.81 -7.11
C THR A 92 4.68 -4.05 -6.71
N VAL A 93 3.36 -4.02 -6.90
CA VAL A 93 2.48 -5.15 -6.58
C VAL A 93 2.71 -6.30 -7.55
N ALA A 94 3.04 -6.03 -8.82
CA ALA A 94 3.44 -7.07 -9.75
C ALA A 94 4.70 -7.81 -9.28
N LEU A 95 5.72 -7.09 -8.79
CA LEU A 95 6.94 -7.70 -8.23
C LEU A 95 6.62 -8.52 -6.98
N PHE A 96 5.83 -7.96 -6.05
CA PHE A 96 5.39 -8.65 -4.84
C PHE A 96 4.57 -9.91 -5.15
N PHE A 97 3.74 -9.87 -6.18
CA PHE A 97 3.00 -11.06 -6.60
C PHE A 97 3.93 -12.21 -7.03
N TYR A 98 5.02 -11.92 -7.73
CA TYR A 98 6.04 -12.91 -8.06
C TYR A 98 6.78 -13.41 -6.81
N GLU A 99 7.08 -12.52 -5.86
CA GLU A 99 7.72 -12.89 -4.60
C GLU A 99 6.85 -13.87 -3.79
N VAL A 100 5.55 -13.60 -3.61
CA VAL A 100 4.61 -14.49 -2.90
C VAL A 100 4.46 -15.86 -3.57
N ARG A 101 4.70 -15.95 -4.89
CA ARG A 101 4.72 -17.23 -5.61
C ARG A 101 6.01 -18.02 -5.42
N GLY A 102 6.95 -17.52 -4.61
CA GLY A 102 8.21 -18.19 -4.29
C GLY A 102 9.31 -17.98 -5.33
N TYR A 103 9.12 -17.12 -6.34
CA TYR A 103 10.17 -16.84 -7.34
C TYR A 103 11.38 -16.12 -6.73
N SER A 104 11.20 -15.45 -5.59
CA SER A 104 12.28 -14.81 -4.84
C SER A 104 13.20 -15.81 -4.12
N LYS A 105 12.73 -17.06 -3.91
CA LYS A 105 13.43 -18.09 -3.10
C LYS A 105 13.87 -17.57 -1.73
N LEU A 106 13.01 -16.76 -1.10
CA LEU A 106 13.22 -16.27 0.25
C LEU A 106 12.68 -17.32 1.21
N TYR A 107 13.58 -17.98 1.95
CA TYR A 107 13.24 -19.05 2.88
C TYR A 107 13.21 -18.52 4.31
N ASP A 108 12.28 -19.03 5.13
CA ASP A 108 12.18 -18.65 6.54
C ASP A 108 13.35 -19.23 7.36
N ASN A 109 13.88 -20.41 6.98
CA ASN A 109 15.07 -21.00 7.58
C ASN A 109 16.13 -21.34 6.55
N VAL A 110 17.40 -21.32 6.98
CA VAL A 110 18.55 -21.71 6.14
C VAL A 110 18.43 -23.17 5.66
N HIS A 111 17.83 -24.04 6.48
CA HIS A 111 17.65 -25.46 6.16
C HIS A 111 16.57 -25.74 5.10
N ASP A 112 15.71 -24.76 4.79
CA ASP A 112 14.67 -24.88 3.77
C ASP A 112 15.21 -24.56 2.36
N SER A 113 16.42 -23.98 2.29
CA SER A 113 17.14 -23.77 1.05
C SER A 113 17.57 -25.13 0.46
N PRO A 114 17.43 -25.34 -0.86
CA PRO A 114 17.80 -26.60 -1.52
C PRO A 114 19.32 -26.86 -1.63
N LEU A 115 20.13 -26.17 -0.81
CA LEU A 115 21.59 -26.31 -0.73
C LEU A 115 22.00 -27.24 0.42
#